data_AF-A0A225UWR0-F1
#
_entry.id   AF-A0A225UWR0-F1
#
_cell.length_a   1.000
_cell.length_b   1.000
_cell.length_c   1.000
_cell.angle_alpha   90.00
_cell.angle_beta   90.00
_cell.angle_gamma   90.00
#
_symmetry.space_group_name_H-M   'P 1'
#
loop_
_entity.id
_entity.type
_entity.pdbx_description
1 polymer ?
#
loop_
_entity_poly.entity_id
_entity_poly.type
_entity_poly.pdbx_seq_one_letter_code
_entity_poly.pdbx_strand_id
1 'polypeptide(L)'
;MSYIMATKTSKEVNKASPGPIREFYWPSMYADLEHFVKECVDCASGKRKPPNAGASPGNIEPRQPFEVVSMDFVTHMLRSDRGNTFLLLFQDMFSGYVVCKPMNSTTAQDVA
;
A
#
# COMPACT_ATOMS: atom_id res chain seq x y z
N MET A 1 -5.77 -30.04 3.84
CA MET A 1 -6.24 -28.64 3.84
C MET A 1 -5.14 -27.78 3.26
N SER A 2 -5.38 -27.11 2.14
CA SER A 2 -4.45 -26.15 1.55
C SER A 2 -4.93 -24.75 1.91
N TYR A 3 -4.16 -24.02 2.73
CA TYR A 3 -4.45 -22.64 3.11
C TYR A 3 -3.80 -21.69 2.10
N ILE A 4 -4.54 -20.69 1.62
CA ILE A 4 -3.99 -19.64 0.75
C ILE A 4 -3.51 -18.49 1.64
N MET A 5 -2.22 -18.19 1.59
CA MET A 5 -1.58 -17.09 2.32
C MET A 5 -1.42 -15.89 1.40
N ALA A 6 -2.11 -14.79 1.71
CA ALA A 6 -1.98 -13.53 0.98
C ALA A 6 -1.12 -12.53 1.77
N THR A 7 -0.08 -11.98 1.14
CA THR A 7 0.78 -10.93 1.71
C THR A 7 0.43 -9.57 1.10
N LYS A 8 0.23 -8.55 1.94
CA LYS A 8 -0.11 -7.20 1.49
C LYS A 8 1.12 -6.29 1.62
N THR A 9 1.60 -5.74 0.51
CA THR A 9 2.68 -4.74 0.53
C THR A 9 2.09 -3.34 0.69
N SER A 10 2.42 -2.64 1.77
CA SER A 10 2.01 -1.25 1.97
C SER A 10 2.78 -0.32 1.02
N LYS A 11 2.08 0.65 0.41
CA LYS A 11 2.68 1.69 -0.44
C LYS A 11 2.62 3.04 0.29
N GLU A 12 3.73 3.76 0.35
CA GLU A 12 3.79 5.15 0.82
C GLU A 12 3.17 6.12 -0.21
N VAL A 13 2.42 7.12 0.28
CA VAL A 13 1.79 8.17 -0.55
C VAL A 13 2.42 9.52 -0.22
N ASN A 14 3.26 10.01 -1.13
CA ASN A 14 3.79 11.38 -1.06
C ASN A 14 2.90 12.31 -1.92
N LYS A 15 2.19 13.26 -1.29
CA LYS A 15 1.46 14.34 -1.97
C LYS A 15 2.12 15.68 -1.66
N ALA A 16 2.46 16.44 -2.69
CA ALA A 16 2.86 17.85 -2.58
C ALA A 16 1.66 18.78 -2.87
N SER A 17 1.51 19.83 -2.07
CA SER A 17 0.44 20.85 -2.20
C SER A 17 0.89 22.05 -3.03
N PRO A 18 0.06 22.61 -3.93
CA PRO A 18 0.41 23.84 -4.65
C PRO A 18 -0.01 25.10 -3.87
N GLY A 19 0.85 26.13 -3.91
CA GLY A 19 0.62 27.47 -3.31
C GLY A 19 -0.33 28.38 -4.12
N PRO A 20 -0.52 29.65 -3.71
CA PRO A 20 -1.62 30.50 -4.18
C PRO A 20 -1.30 31.21 -5.51
N ILE A 21 -2.23 31.14 -6.46
CA ILE A 21 -2.14 31.80 -7.78
C ILE A 21 -2.80 33.18 -7.68
N ARG A 22 -2.04 34.24 -7.95
CA ARG A 22 -2.55 35.63 -8.03
C ARG A 22 -3.31 35.84 -9.35
N GLU A 23 -4.39 36.62 -9.30
CA GLU A 23 -5.47 36.72 -10.29
C GLU A 23 -5.02 37.12 -11.70
N PHE A 24 -4.91 36.13 -12.60
CA PHE A 24 -4.86 36.33 -14.06
C PHE A 24 -5.86 35.35 -14.69
N TYR A 25 -6.68 35.82 -15.66
CA TYR A 25 -7.68 35.00 -16.34
C TYR A 25 -7.80 35.40 -17.81
N TRP A 26 -7.91 34.40 -18.69
CA TRP A 26 -8.25 34.56 -20.10
C TRP A 26 -9.07 33.37 -20.61
N PRO A 27 -9.83 33.52 -21.71
CA PRO A 27 -10.55 32.41 -22.33
C PRO A 27 -9.58 31.29 -22.69
N SER A 28 -9.89 30.06 -22.29
CA SER A 28 -9.05 28.87 -22.50
C SER A 28 -7.77 28.78 -21.67
N MET A 29 -7.57 29.62 -20.64
CA MET A 29 -6.41 29.55 -19.72
C MET A 29 -6.12 28.13 -19.21
N TYR A 30 -7.15 27.37 -18.84
CA TYR A 30 -6.97 25.99 -18.38
C TYR A 30 -6.46 25.05 -19.47
N ALA A 31 -6.90 25.23 -20.72
CA ALA A 31 -6.43 24.43 -21.84
C ALA A 31 -4.95 24.74 -22.16
N ASP A 32 -4.57 26.02 -22.09
CA ASP A 32 -3.19 26.45 -22.30
C ASP A 32 -2.27 25.94 -21.19
N LEU A 33 -2.71 26.01 -19.93
CA LEU A 33 -1.98 25.45 -18.80
C LEU A 33 -1.82 23.93 -18.93
N GLU A 34 -2.87 23.23 -19.36
CA GLU A 34 -2.80 21.79 -19.58
C GLU A 34 -1.83 21.42 -20.70
N HIS A 35 -1.82 22.18 -21.80
CA HIS A 35 -0.88 22.01 -22.90
C HIS A 35 0.57 22.24 -22.44
N PHE A 36 0.82 23.34 -21.74
CA PHE A 36 2.13 23.69 -21.20
C PHE A 36 2.68 22.63 -20.24
N VAL A 37 1.86 22.14 -19.31
CA VAL A 37 2.24 21.10 -18.34
C VAL A 37 2.52 19.75 -19.03
N LYS A 38 1.84 19.46 -20.14
CA LYS A 38 2.08 18.23 -20.94
C LYS A 38 3.39 18.28 -21.71
N GLU A 39 3.77 19.44 -22.24
CA GLU A 39 5.01 19.63 -23.01
C GLU A 39 6.25 19.81 -22.13
N CYS A 40 6.07 20.30 -20.90
CA CYS A 40 7.17 20.48 -19.97
C CYS A 40 7.76 19.13 -19.54
N VAL A 41 9.03 18.88 -19.86
CA VAL A 41 9.77 17.65 -19.56
C VAL A 41 9.83 17.37 -18.05
N ASP A 42 10.04 18.40 -17.24
CA ASP A 42 10.09 18.29 -15.78
C ASP A 42 8.72 17.95 -15.18
N CYS A 43 7.65 18.58 -15.70
CA CYS A 43 6.29 18.29 -15.26
C CYS A 43 5.80 16.90 -15.72
N ALA A 44 6.16 16.50 -16.95
CA ALA A 44 5.80 15.20 -17.53
C ALA A 44 6.54 14.05 -16.83
N SER A 45 7.81 14.24 -16.47
CA SER A 45 8.61 13.24 -15.77
C SER A 45 8.25 13.10 -14.28
N GLY A 46 7.80 14.18 -13.64
CA GLY A 46 7.32 14.15 -12.25
C GLY A 46 6.02 13.34 -12.05
N LYS A 47 5.16 13.27 -13.08
CA LYS A 47 3.98 12.41 -13.07
C LYS A 47 4.34 11.04 -13.62
N ARG A 48 5.01 10.21 -12.82
CA ARG A 48 5.07 8.77 -13.10
C ARG A 48 3.63 8.28 -13.23
N LYS A 49 3.19 7.92 -14.44
CA LYS A 49 2.00 7.08 -14.59
C LYS A 49 2.24 5.87 -13.70
N PRO A 50 1.31 5.50 -12.80
CA PRO A 50 1.41 4.23 -12.12
C PRO A 50 1.73 3.19 -13.19
N PRO A 51 2.74 2.32 -12.99
CA PRO A 51 2.87 1.14 -13.83
C PRO A 51 1.47 0.54 -13.92
N ASN A 52 1.02 0.12 -15.11
CA ASN A 52 -0.22 -0.61 -15.25
C ASN A 52 -0.15 -1.77 -14.25
N ALA A 53 -0.73 -1.57 -13.07
CA ALA A 53 -0.92 -2.63 -12.11
C ALA A 53 -1.84 -3.55 -12.89
N GLY A 54 -1.34 -4.72 -13.27
CA GLY A 54 -2.14 -5.69 -14.01
C GLY A 54 -3.51 -5.88 -13.34
N ALA A 55 -4.44 -6.49 -14.06
CA ALA A 55 -5.76 -6.78 -13.51
C ALA A 55 -5.62 -7.31 -12.07
N SER A 56 -6.38 -6.71 -11.13
CA SER A 56 -6.35 -7.17 -9.74
C SER A 56 -6.52 -8.67 -9.75
N PRO A 57 -5.68 -9.45 -9.04
CA PRO A 57 -6.03 -10.83 -8.75
C PRO A 57 -7.45 -10.78 -8.18
N GLY A 58 -8.38 -11.52 -8.78
CA GLY A 58 -9.82 -11.39 -8.52
C GLY A 58 -10.17 -11.45 -7.03
N ASN A 59 -11.36 -11.00 -6.67
CA ASN A 59 -11.79 -11.05 -5.27
C ASN A 59 -11.86 -12.51 -4.80
N ILE A 60 -10.97 -12.90 -3.89
CA ILE A 60 -11.02 -14.22 -3.26
C ILE A 60 -12.02 -14.08 -2.11
N GLU A 61 -13.23 -14.60 -2.30
CA GLU A 61 -14.24 -14.66 -1.24
C GLU A 61 -14.16 -15.99 -0.51
N PRO A 62 -13.72 -16.01 0.76
CA PRO A 62 -13.72 -17.24 1.54
C PRO A 62 -15.16 -17.68 1.86
N ARG A 63 -15.41 -18.98 1.85
CA ARG A 63 -16.72 -19.60 2.09
C ARG A 63 -16.85 -20.21 3.48
N GLN A 64 -15.73 -20.48 4.15
CA GLN A 64 -15.69 -21.05 5.50
C GLN A 64 -14.50 -20.50 6.31
N PRO A 65 -14.55 -20.56 7.65
CA PRO A 65 -13.44 -20.12 8.51
C PRO A 65 -12.13 -20.79 8.14
N PHE A 66 -11.05 -20.02 8.15
CA PHE A 66 -9.70 -20.45 7.84
C PHE A 66 -9.50 -20.93 6.40
N GLU A 67 -10.41 -20.66 5.45
CA GLU A 67 -10.15 -21.00 4.05
C GLU A 67 -9.08 -20.10 3.43
N VAL A 68 -9.10 -18.81 3.79
CA VAL A 68 -8.17 -17.78 3.32
C VAL A 68 -7.66 -17.03 4.53
N VAL A 69 -6.33 -17.03 4.71
CA VAL A 69 -5.68 -16.31 5.81
C VAL A 69 -4.73 -15.28 5.21
N SER A 70 -4.92 -14.01 5.55
CA SER A 70 -3.93 -12.98 5.23
C SER A 70 -2.82 -12.99 6.26
N MET A 71 -1.58 -12.84 5.82
CA MET A 71 -0.41 -12.74 6.67
C MET A 71 0.32 -11.43 6.42
N ASP A 72 0.64 -10.72 7.49
CA ASP A 72 1.34 -9.44 7.38
C ASP A 72 2.28 -9.20 8.58
N PHE A 73 3.23 -8.30 8.38
CA PHE A 73 4.10 -7.81 9.44
C PHE A 73 3.80 -6.34 9.72
N VAL A 74 3.53 -6.02 10.99
CA VAL A 74 3.65 -4.64 11.46
C VAL A 74 5.11 -4.41 11.83
N THR A 75 5.74 -3.51 11.08
CA THR A 75 7.14 -3.09 11.26
C THR A 75 7.23 -1.79 12.06
N HIS A 76 8.46 -1.40 12.43
CA HIS A 76 8.75 -0.14 13.14
C HIS A 76 8.07 0.02 14.50
N MET A 77 7.78 -1.10 15.18
CA MET A 77 7.29 -1.07 16.55
C MET A 77 8.41 -0.66 17.51
N LEU A 78 8.03 -0.02 18.61
CA LEU A 78 8.95 0.19 19.73
C LEU A 78 9.46 -1.16 20.22
N ARG A 79 10.76 -1.21 20.55
CA ARG A 79 11.38 -2.40 21.09
C ARG A 79 10.76 -2.71 22.45
N SER A 80 10.11 -3.87 22.54
CA SER A 80 9.63 -4.43 23.81
C SER A 80 10.80 -4.84 24.73
N ASP A 81 10.50 -5.04 26.02
CA ASP A 81 11.48 -5.52 27.01
C ASP A 81 12.13 -6.86 26.62
N ARG A 82 11.41 -7.68 25.85
CA ARG A 82 11.88 -8.97 25.33
C ARG A 82 12.63 -8.85 23.99
N GLY A 83 12.84 -7.64 23.49
CA GLY A 83 13.60 -7.36 22.27
C GLY A 83 12.82 -7.51 20.97
N ASN A 84 11.51 -7.71 21.00
CA ASN A 84 10.68 -7.78 19.79
C ASN A 84 10.43 -6.37 19.23
N THR A 85 10.53 -6.22 17.91
CA THR A 85 10.32 -4.97 17.16
C THR A 85 9.31 -5.12 16.02
N PHE A 86 8.75 -6.33 15.87
CA PHE A 86 7.77 -6.67 14.84
C PHE A 86 6.58 -7.40 15.47
N LEU A 87 5.42 -7.31 14.82
CA LEU A 87 4.28 -8.19 15.06
C LEU A 87 3.98 -8.94 13.76
N LEU A 88 3.93 -10.27 13.82
CA LEU A 88 3.41 -11.11 12.76
C LEU A 88 1.90 -11.29 12.99
N LEU A 89 1.09 -10.94 12.00
CA LEU A 89 -0.36 -11.06 12.05
C LEU A 89 -0.83 -12.15 11.09
N PHE A 90 -1.75 -12.97 11.57
CA PHE A 90 -2.58 -13.86 10.76
C PHE A 90 -4.03 -13.42 10.95
N GLN A 91 -4.72 -13.17 9.85
CA GLN A 91 -6.14 -12.83 9.88
C GLN A 91 -6.92 -13.77 8.99
N ASP A 92 -7.92 -14.45 9.56
CA ASP A 92 -8.92 -15.20 8.80
C ASP A 92 -9.83 -14.21 8.07
N MET A 93 -9.86 -14.29 6.75
CA MET A 93 -10.63 -13.37 5.90
C MET A 93 -12.14 -13.65 5.98
N PHE A 94 -12.55 -14.83 6.46
CA PHE A 94 -13.97 -15.17 6.61
C PHE A 94 -14.57 -14.58 7.89
N SER A 95 -14.01 -14.92 9.05
CA SER A 95 -14.53 -14.49 10.35
C SER A 95 -13.95 -13.17 10.84
N GLY A 96 -12.84 -12.70 10.27
CA GLY A 96 -12.06 -11.60 10.80
C GLY A 96 -11.24 -11.96 12.04
N TYR A 97 -11.12 -13.24 12.40
CA TYR A 97 -10.32 -13.68 13.54
C TYR A 97 -8.84 -13.38 13.32
N VAL A 98 -8.19 -12.73 14.30
CA VAL A 98 -6.78 -12.29 14.20
C VAL A 98 -5.93 -12.95 15.28
N VAL A 99 -4.75 -13.43 14.88
CA VAL A 99 -3.67 -13.88 15.77
C VAL A 99 -2.45 -13.01 15.55
N CYS A 100 -1.89 -12.47 16.62
CA CYS A 100 -0.67 -11.66 16.59
C CYS A 100 0.44 -12.37 17.37
N LYS A 101 1.62 -12.52 16.76
CA LYS A 101 2.83 -13.04 17.40
C LYS A 101 3.92 -11.97 17.42
N PRO A 102 4.47 -11.60 18.58
CA PRO A 102 5.61 -10.69 18.64
C PRO A 102 6.88 -11.38 18.14
N MET A 103 7.64 -10.66 17.32
CA MET A 103 8.81 -11.16 16.61
C MET A 103 10.00 -10.19 16.77
N ASN A 104 11.20 -10.75 16.86
CA ASN A 104 12.47 -10.01 16.86
C ASN A 104 13.08 -9.88 15.44
N SER A 105 12.50 -10.55 14.46
CA SER A 105 12.97 -10.66 13.09
C SER A 105 11.82 -11.03 12.15
N THR A 106 11.96 -10.73 10.85
CA THR A 106 10.98 -11.02 9.80
C THR A 106 11.42 -12.14 8.86
N THR A 107 12.50 -12.87 9.20
CA THR A 107 13.01 -13.94 8.33
C THR A 107 12.05 -15.13 8.29
N ALA A 108 12.00 -15.82 7.14
CA ALA A 108 11.16 -17.00 6.99
C ALA A 108 11.50 -18.12 8.00
N GLN A 109 12.75 -18.18 8.47
CA GLN A 109 13.20 -19.16 9.46
C GLN A 109 12.56 -18.92 10.83
N ASP A 110 12.33 -17.66 11.20
CA ASP A 110 11.70 -17.30 12.47
C ASP A 110 10.17 -17.50 12.45
N VAL A 111 9.58 -17.53 11.24
CA VAL A 111 8.15 -17.72 11.00
C VAL A 111 7.75 -19.20 10.92
N ALA A 112 8.69 -20.07 10.52
CA ALA A 112 8.47 -21.50 10.27
C ALA A 112 8.17 -22.35 11.53
#